data_AF-A0A7J4T539-F1
#
_entry.id   AF-A0A7J4T539-F1
#
_cell.length_a   1.000
_cell.length_b   1.000
_cell.length_c   1.000
_cell.angle_alpha   90.00
_cell.angle_beta   90.00
_cell.angle_gamma   90.00
#
_symmetry.space_group_name_H-M   'P 1'
#
loop_
_entity.id
_entity.type
_entity.pdbx_description
1 polymer ?
#
loop_
_entity_poly.entity_id
_entity_poly.type
_entity_poly.pdbx_seq_one_letter_code
_entity_poly.pdbx_strand_id
1 'polypeptide(L)'
;MKAQVMNIVNNIQQDELDAGKLQEVYDIEVELGKKITLPDSFEAPHRPDMVKMAVASSRANRRQSYGSKPHNGKKRPMAGMKHSVEWWGKGRG
;
A
#
# COMPACT_ATOMS: atom_id res chain seq x y z
N MET A 1 2.79 -11.86 -28.79
CA MET A 1 3.17 -10.70 -29.66
C MET A 1 4.67 -10.34 -29.47
N LYS A 2 5.41 -9.75 -30.44
CA LYS A 2 6.80 -9.27 -30.19
C LYS A 2 6.79 -7.80 -29.76
N ALA A 3 7.38 -7.48 -28.62
CA ALA A 3 7.49 -6.12 -28.09
C ALA A 3 8.89 -5.54 -28.35
N GLN A 4 8.95 -4.25 -28.64
CA GLN A 4 10.21 -3.52 -28.78
C GLN A 4 10.62 -2.98 -27.41
N VAL A 5 11.81 -3.35 -26.95
CA VAL A 5 12.36 -2.87 -25.68
C VAL A 5 13.05 -1.54 -25.92
N MET A 6 12.87 -0.58 -25.02
CA MET A 6 13.66 0.65 -24.97
C MET A 6 14.67 0.51 -23.85
N ASN A 7 15.95 0.69 -24.17
CA ASN A 7 17.03 0.71 -23.21
C ASN A 7 17.27 2.16 -22.80
N ILE A 8 17.37 2.41 -21.50
CA ILE A 8 17.76 3.72 -20.97
C ILE A 8 19.28 3.65 -20.72
N VAL A 9 20.03 4.54 -21.37
CA VAL A 9 21.47 4.68 -21.19
C VAL A 9 21.72 6.02 -20.51
N ASN A 10 22.26 5.97 -19.29
CA ASN A 10 22.69 7.18 -18.57
C ASN A 10 24.17 7.39 -18.84
N ASN A 11 24.51 8.52 -19.45
CA ASN A 11 25.90 8.98 -19.57
C ASN A 11 26.14 10.00 -18.45
N ILE A 12 27.14 9.72 -17.61
CA ILE A 12 27.49 10.56 -16.47
C ILE A 12 28.88 11.10 -16.75
N GLN A 13 28.97 12.39 -17.04
CA GLN A 13 30.23 13.10 -17.21
C GLN A 13 30.55 13.83 -15.91
N GLN A 14 31.74 13.56 -15.36
CA GLN A 14 32.21 14.16 -14.12
C GLN A 14 33.54 14.85 -14.37
N ASP A 15 33.56 16.17 -14.17
CA ASP A 15 34.78 16.96 -14.26
C ASP A 15 35.49 17.00 -12.90
N GLU A 16 36.75 16.56 -12.89
CA GLU A 16 37.60 16.48 -11.70
C GLU A 16 38.86 17.35 -11.92
N LEU A 17 39.11 18.30 -11.01
CA LEU A 17 40.33 19.11 -10.96
C LEU A 17 41.13 18.75 -9.71
N ASP A 18 42.40 19.20 -9.63
CA ASP A 18 43.32 18.94 -8.51
C ASP A 18 42.75 19.28 -7.11
N ALA A 19 41.70 20.11 -7.03
CA ALA A 19 41.01 20.50 -5.79
C ALA A 19 39.72 19.72 -5.48
N GLY A 20 39.29 18.79 -6.35
CA GLY A 20 38.09 17.95 -6.17
C GLY A 20 37.11 17.95 -7.36
N LYS A 21 36.04 17.17 -7.22
CA LYS A 21 34.95 16.99 -8.21
C LYS A 21 34.03 18.21 -8.21
N LEU A 22 33.81 18.83 -9.38
CA LEU A 22 33.11 20.12 -9.49
C LEU A 22 31.67 20.01 -9.98
N GLN A 23 31.44 19.30 -11.09
CA GLN A 23 30.11 19.20 -11.68
C GLN A 23 29.88 17.80 -12.26
N GLU A 24 28.69 17.27 -12.02
CA GLU A 24 28.19 16.04 -12.63
C GLU A 24 27.10 16.42 -13.65
N VAL A 25 27.33 16.08 -14.91
CA VAL A 25 26.33 16.22 -15.98
C VAL A 25 25.74 14.84 -16.24
N TYR A 26 24.42 14.77 -16.14
CA TYR A 26 23.64 13.55 -16.35
C TYR A 26 22.88 13.68 -17.66
N ASP A 27 23.29 12.93 -18.67
CA ASP A 27 22.56 12.81 -19.93
C ASP A 27 21.82 11.48 -19.95
N ILE A 28 20.53 11.54 -20.28
CA ILE A 28 19.65 10.37 -20.36
C ILE A 28 19.26 10.17 -21.82
N GLU A 29 19.77 9.09 -22.42
CA GLU A 29 19.44 8.70 -23.79
C GLU A 29 18.58 7.44 -23.80
N VAL A 30 17.70 7.34 -24.78
CA VAL A 30 16.83 6.18 -24.97
C VAL A 30 17.16 5.53 -26.30
N GLU A 31 17.72 4.33 -26.23
CA GLU A 31 18.06 3.53 -27.41
C GLU A 31 17.05 2.41 -27.62
N LEU A 32 16.83 2.05 -28.89
CA LEU A 32 15.99 0.90 -29.22
C LEU A 32 16.77 -0.39 -28.97
N GLY A 33 16.31 -1.15 -27.98
CA GLY A 33 16.82 -2.46 -27.64
C GLY A 33 16.32 -3.57 -28.58
N LYS A 34 16.72 -4.81 -28.27
CA LYS A 34 16.31 -5.99 -29.02
C LYS A 34 14.80 -6.26 -28.84
N LYS A 35 14.17 -6.77 -29.89
CA LYS A 35 12.76 -7.21 -29.82
C LYS A 35 12.68 -8.46 -28.95
N ILE A 36 11.82 -8.42 -27.93
CA ILE A 36 11.53 -9.55 -27.04
C ILE A 36 10.15 -10.12 -27.33
N THR A 37 9.95 -11.39 -27.01
CA THR A 37 8.61 -11.99 -26.99
C THR A 37 7.86 -11.50 -25.75
N LEU A 38 6.66 -10.97 -25.96
CA LEU A 38 5.79 -10.55 -24.88
C LEU A 38 5.36 -11.78 -24.05
N PRO A 39 5.52 -11.76 -22.72
CA PRO A 39 5.08 -12.86 -21.87
C PRO A 39 3.57 -13.09 -21.90
N ASP A 40 3.16 -14.33 -21.68
CA ASP A 40 1.75 -14.75 -21.67
C ASP A 40 0.88 -13.96 -20.68
N SER A 41 1.46 -13.44 -19.60
CA SER A 41 0.77 -12.60 -18.62
C SER A 41 0.09 -11.36 -19.21
N PHE A 42 0.58 -10.84 -20.34
CA PHE A 42 0.00 -9.68 -21.01
C PHE A 42 -1.15 -10.02 -21.96
N GLU A 43 -1.34 -11.31 -22.28
CA GLU A 43 -2.46 -11.79 -23.08
C GLU A 43 -3.68 -12.15 -22.21
N ALA A 44 -3.51 -12.14 -20.89
CA ALA A 44 -4.58 -12.41 -19.94
C ALA A 44 -5.72 -11.37 -20.05
N PRO A 45 -6.99 -11.79 -19.90
CA PRO A 45 -8.13 -10.90 -19.99
C PRO A 45 -8.09 -9.85 -18.87
N HIS A 46 -8.30 -8.59 -19.22
CA HIS A 46 -8.35 -7.51 -18.25
C HIS A 46 -9.65 -7.56 -17.45
N ARG A 47 -9.57 -7.98 -16.18
CA ARG A 47 -10.71 -8.15 -15.25
C ARG A 47 -10.61 -7.22 -14.03
N PRO A 48 -10.98 -5.93 -14.17
CA PRO A 48 -10.85 -4.95 -13.09
C PRO A 48 -11.75 -5.26 -11.89
N ASP A 49 -12.87 -5.95 -12.12
CA ASP A 49 -13.78 -6.51 -11.11
C ASP A 49 -13.05 -7.46 -10.16
N MET A 50 -12.36 -8.47 -10.70
CA MET A 50 -11.62 -9.46 -9.93
C MET A 50 -10.46 -8.84 -9.16
N VAL A 51 -9.70 -7.95 -9.81
CA VAL A 51 -8.58 -7.25 -9.18
C VAL A 51 -9.08 -6.45 -7.98
N LYS A 52 -10.19 -5.73 -8.13
CA LYS A 52 -10.80 -4.95 -7.04
C LYS A 52 -11.22 -5.83 -5.86
N MET A 53 -11.86 -6.98 -6.13
CA MET A 53 -12.27 -7.93 -5.09
C MET A 53 -11.06 -8.55 -4.35
N ALA A 54 -10.02 -8.95 -5.09
CA ALA A 54 -8.81 -9.51 -4.53
C ALA A 54 -8.06 -8.50 -3.63
N VAL A 55 -7.94 -7.25 -4.08
CA VAL A 55 -7.30 -6.19 -3.30
C VAL A 55 -8.11 -5.85 -2.04
N ALA A 56 -9.45 -5.77 -2.15
CA ALA A 56 -10.31 -5.46 -1.03
C ALA A 56 -10.23 -6.53 0.08
N SER A 57 -10.27 -7.82 -0.30
CA SER A 57 -10.15 -8.95 0.64
C SER A 57 -8.76 -9.00 1.31
N SER A 58 -7.68 -8.85 0.53
CA SER A 58 -6.32 -8.77 1.05
C SER A 58 -6.15 -7.62 2.06
N ARG A 59 -6.67 -6.42 1.73
CA ARG A 59 -6.64 -5.26 2.64
C ARG A 59 -7.43 -5.48 3.92
N ALA A 60 -8.57 -6.16 3.85
CA ALA A 60 -9.36 -6.48 5.02
C ALA A 60 -8.61 -7.42 5.98
N ASN A 61 -7.94 -8.44 5.45
CA ASN A 61 -7.18 -9.42 6.25
C ASN A 61 -5.97 -8.82 6.98
N ARG A 62 -5.44 -7.68 6.50
CA ARG A 62 -4.31 -6.98 7.14
C ARG A 62 -4.72 -6.16 8.38
N ARG A 63 -6.01 -5.90 8.59
CA ARG A 63 -6.45 -5.04 9.70
C ARG A 63 -6.37 -5.77 11.03
N GLN A 64 -5.89 -5.08 12.06
CA GLN A 64 -6.00 -5.57 13.43
C GLN A 64 -7.44 -5.42 13.92
N SER A 65 -7.92 -6.39 14.70
CA SER A 65 -9.23 -6.30 15.36
C SER A 65 -9.21 -5.18 16.41
N TYR A 66 -10.21 -4.31 16.36
CA TYR A 66 -10.43 -3.26 17.35
C TYR A 66 -11.90 -3.25 17.75
N GLY A 67 -12.22 -2.72 18.93
CA GLY A 67 -13.59 -2.67 19.42
C GLY A 67 -13.66 -2.56 20.94
N SER A 68 -14.87 -2.31 21.46
CA SER A 68 -15.13 -2.33 22.89
C SER A 68 -15.02 -3.76 23.44
N LYS A 69 -14.74 -3.88 24.74
CA LYS A 69 -14.63 -5.19 25.38
C LYS A 69 -15.99 -5.93 25.29
N PRO A 70 -16.03 -7.18 24.81
CA PRO A 70 -17.25 -7.98 24.85
C PRO A 70 -17.65 -8.28 26.29
N HIS A 71 -18.94 -8.47 26.53
CA HIS A 71 -19.47 -8.82 27.85
C HIS A 71 -19.13 -10.27 28.19
N ASN A 72 -18.03 -10.49 28.91
CA ASN A 72 -17.53 -11.81 29.29
C ASN A 72 -17.75 -12.05 30.80
N GLY A 73 -19.01 -12.00 31.22
CA GLY A 73 -19.44 -12.26 32.59
C GLY A 73 -19.15 -11.12 33.58
N LYS A 74 -19.49 -11.36 34.85
CA LYS A 74 -19.48 -10.33 35.92
C LYS A 74 -18.12 -9.65 36.13
N LYS A 75 -17.00 -10.36 35.90
CA LYS A 75 -15.64 -9.82 36.10
C LYS A 75 -15.09 -9.08 34.86
N ARG A 76 -15.74 -9.21 33.70
CA ARG A 76 -15.35 -8.53 32.45
C ARG A 76 -16.61 -7.98 31.73
N PRO A 77 -17.37 -7.08 32.37
CA PRO A 77 -18.55 -6.48 31.75
C PRO A 77 -18.16 -5.54 30.61
N MET A 78 -19.09 -5.35 29.67
CA MET A 78 -18.95 -4.39 28.58
C MET A 78 -18.85 -2.95 29.13
N ALA A 79 -18.33 -2.03 28.31
CA ALA A 79 -18.37 -0.61 28.61
C ALA A 79 -19.80 -0.15 29.00
N GLY A 80 -19.91 0.66 30.05
CA GLY A 80 -21.20 1.14 30.59
C GLY A 80 -21.85 0.24 31.64
N MET A 81 -21.47 -1.05 31.74
CA MET A 81 -22.11 -2.02 32.65
C MET A 81 -21.32 -2.30 33.94
N LYS A 82 -20.30 -1.49 34.25
CA LYS A 82 -19.46 -1.69 35.44
C LYS A 82 -20.15 -1.30 36.75
N HIS A 83 -21.10 -0.37 36.68
CA HIS A 83 -21.76 0.19 37.84
C HIS A 83 -23.23 -0.24 37.85
N SER A 84 -23.68 -0.71 39.00
CA SER A 84 -25.11 -0.86 39.27
C SER A 84 -25.63 0.54 39.61
N VAL A 85 -26.41 1.12 38.72
CA VAL A 85 -27.04 2.43 38.92
C VAL A 85 -28.55 2.22 38.88
N GLU A 86 -29.24 2.88 39.79
CA GLU A 86 -30.69 2.93 39.81
C GLU A 86 -31.16 4.37 39.80
N TRP A 87 -32.36 4.56 39.27
CA TRP A 87 -33.00 5.87 39.23
C TRP A 87 -33.57 6.21 40.62
N TRP A 88 -33.40 7.46 41.05
CA TRP A 88 -33.76 7.93 42.39
C TRP A 88 -35.26 7.99 42.71
N GLY A 89 -36.13 7.77 41.72
CA GLY A 89 -37.56 7.94 41.87
C GLY A 89 -38.03 9.40 41.69
N LYS A 90 -39.34 9.61 41.79
CA LYS A 90 -39.97 10.95 41.70
C LYS A 90 -39.83 11.69 43.04
N GLY A 91 -39.86 13.02 43.01
CA GLY A 91 -39.93 13.86 44.22
C GLY A 91 -38.59 14.32 44.82
N ARG A 92 -37.52 14.34 44.01
CA ARG A 92 -36.21 14.91 44.38
C ARG A 92 -35.84 16.02 43.39
N GLY A 93 -36.38 17.21 43.62
CA GLY A 93 -36.09 18.44 42.89
C GLY A 93 -35.64 19.53 43.84
#